data_AF-A0A6B1I788-F1
#
_entry.id   AF-A0A6B1I788-F1
#
_cell.length_a   1.000
_cell.length_b   1.000
_cell.length_c   1.000
_cell.angle_alpha   90.00
_cell.angle_beta   90.00
_cell.angle_gamma   90.00
#
_symmetry.space_group_name_H-M   'P 1'
#
loop_
_entity.id
_entity.type
_entity.pdbx_description
1 polymer ?
#
loop_
_entity_poly.entity_id
_entity_poly.type
_entity_poly.pdbx_seq_one_letter_code
_entity_poly.pdbx_strand_id
1 'polypeptide(L)'
;MIANRPLARSDPATWIQAFRDITNATNERTLVTGNLPRSGIGNNAPAIDYEHGRSIASALVSANMNSLPLDWAARFSVGGVHMNFFVLKQIPVLPPDMYLKNSACGRLYVELIVPRALQLSYASEELAGFARDLGYKGPPFPWNEHRRHCLQSELDAIFAHMYGLSRPDLEWILDATPPGSSFPSLKQYELRRFGEYRTGRFVLHAFDSIQRGFAPDVFAEVRG
;
A
#
# COMPACT_ATOMS: atom_id res chain seq x y z
N MET A 1 1.89 -7.16 38.27
CA MET A 1 2.58 -8.41 37.90
C MET A 1 2.88 -8.35 36.40
N ILE A 2 3.94 -7.63 36.00
CA ILE A 2 4.37 -7.55 34.60
C ILE A 2 5.15 -8.84 34.35
N ALA A 3 4.55 -9.79 33.65
CA ALA A 3 5.20 -11.06 33.39
C ALA A 3 6.44 -10.82 32.53
N ASN A 4 7.63 -11.10 33.09
CA ASN A 4 8.85 -11.42 32.37
C ASN A 4 8.66 -12.73 31.58
N ARG A 5 7.65 -12.79 30.70
CA ARG A 5 7.61 -13.80 29.65
C ARG A 5 8.50 -13.25 28.56
N PRO A 6 9.67 -13.86 28.26
CA PRO A 6 10.34 -13.56 27.01
C PRO A 6 9.29 -13.79 25.92
N LEU A 7 8.97 -12.74 25.15
CA LEU A 7 8.23 -12.90 23.91
C LEU A 7 8.95 -14.01 23.16
N ALA A 8 8.25 -15.11 22.88
CA ALA A 8 8.82 -16.19 22.09
C ALA A 8 9.47 -15.55 20.87
N ARG A 9 10.74 -15.89 20.57
CA ARG A 9 11.41 -15.44 19.35
C ARG A 9 10.41 -15.54 18.22
N SER A 10 10.21 -14.44 17.48
CA SER A 10 9.34 -14.45 16.32
C SER A 10 9.77 -15.60 15.43
N ASP A 11 8.87 -16.57 15.24
CA ASP A 11 9.11 -17.64 14.28
C ASP A 11 9.03 -16.97 12.90
N PRO A 12 10.13 -16.88 12.13
CA PRO A 12 10.13 -16.25 10.82
C PRO A 12 9.19 -16.97 9.85
N ALA A 13 8.70 -18.18 10.17
CA ALA A 13 7.65 -18.85 9.43
C ALA A 13 6.25 -18.25 9.60
N THR A 14 6.06 -17.38 10.59
CA THR A 14 4.75 -16.84 10.93
C THR A 14 4.78 -15.32 11.01
N TRP A 15 3.71 -14.71 10.52
CA TRP A 15 3.58 -13.27 10.40
C TRP A 15 2.11 -12.90 10.62
N ILE A 16 1.84 -11.64 10.96
CA ILE A 16 0.50 -11.09 11.20
C ILE A 16 0.36 -9.83 10.37
N GLN A 17 -0.79 -9.63 9.72
CA GLN A 17 -1.11 -8.34 9.15
C GLN A 17 -1.82 -7.47 10.18
N ALA A 18 -1.44 -6.20 10.26
CA ALA A 18 -2.08 -5.23 11.14
C ALA A 18 -2.31 -3.91 10.40
N PHE A 19 -3.16 -3.06 10.98
CA PHE A 19 -3.31 -1.67 10.53
C PHE A 19 -3.00 -0.70 11.67
N ARG A 20 -2.64 0.54 11.32
CA ARG A 20 -2.35 1.58 12.31
C ARG A 20 -3.66 2.21 12.78
N ASP A 21 -3.97 2.08 14.06
CA ASP A 21 -5.15 2.69 14.65
C ASP A 21 -4.99 4.22 14.77
N ILE A 22 -3.91 4.70 15.39
CA ILE A 22 -3.69 6.14 15.59
C ILE A 22 -3.46 6.83 14.24
N THR A 23 -4.41 7.65 13.83
CA THR A 23 -4.38 8.36 12.55
C THR A 23 -5.42 9.48 12.52
N ASN A 24 -5.31 10.46 11.64
CA ASN A 24 -6.37 11.45 11.42
C ASN A 24 -6.51 11.75 9.91
N ALA A 25 -7.53 12.54 9.54
CA ALA A 25 -7.79 12.92 8.16
C ALA A 25 -6.75 13.87 7.54
N THR A 26 -5.90 14.51 8.35
CA THR A 26 -4.89 15.49 7.90
C THR A 26 -3.46 14.94 7.87
N ASN A 27 -3.25 13.73 8.37
CA ASN A 27 -1.96 13.05 8.34
C ASN A 27 -1.48 12.86 6.91
N GLU A 28 -0.17 12.70 6.74
CA GLU A 28 0.42 12.38 5.43
C GLU A 28 -0.23 11.13 4.81
N ARG A 29 -0.50 10.12 5.63
CA ARG A 29 -1.27 8.93 5.29
C ARG A 29 -2.31 8.67 6.36
N THR A 30 -3.57 8.50 5.98
CA THR A 30 -4.67 8.19 6.90
C THR A 30 -4.81 6.70 7.12
N LEU A 31 -4.66 5.87 6.09
CA LEU A 31 -4.73 4.41 6.17
C LEU A 31 -3.35 3.80 5.93
N VAL A 32 -2.90 2.99 6.89
CA VAL A 32 -1.63 2.28 6.83
C VAL A 32 -1.83 0.86 7.33
N THR A 33 -1.38 -0.11 6.55
CA THR A 33 -1.31 -1.52 6.97
C THR A 33 0.08 -2.08 6.70
N GLY A 34 0.47 -3.07 7.50
CA GLY A 34 1.76 -3.73 7.36
C GLY A 34 1.67 -5.20 7.74
N ASN A 35 2.55 -5.98 7.11
CA ASN A 35 2.83 -7.34 7.51
C ASN A 35 3.97 -7.31 8.52
N LEU A 36 3.73 -7.87 9.69
CA LEU A 36 4.64 -7.86 10.83
C LEU A 36 5.06 -9.29 11.14
N PRO A 37 6.31 -9.52 11.56
CA PRO A 37 6.70 -10.80 12.14
C PRO A 37 5.79 -11.15 13.31
N ARG A 38 5.46 -12.44 13.50
CA ARG A 38 4.58 -12.85 14.60
C ARG A 38 5.23 -12.48 15.94
N SER A 39 4.67 -11.46 16.58
CA SER A 39 5.20 -10.83 17.78
C SER A 39 4.05 -10.24 18.60
N GLY A 40 4.34 -9.76 19.81
CA GLY A 40 3.35 -9.06 20.62
C GLY A 40 2.98 -7.73 19.98
N ILE A 41 1.72 -7.58 19.55
CA ILE A 41 1.16 -6.33 19.02
C ILE A 41 0.29 -5.67 20.09
N GLY A 42 0.37 -4.34 20.19
CA GLY A 42 -0.47 -3.55 21.09
C GLY A 42 -1.83 -3.21 20.48
N ASN A 43 -2.73 -2.62 21.29
CA ASN A 43 -4.08 -2.24 20.84
C ASN A 43 -4.07 -1.27 19.64
N ASN A 44 -3.02 -0.46 19.48
CA ASN A 44 -2.93 0.53 18.40
C ASN A 44 -2.43 -0.05 17.06
N ALA A 45 -2.16 -1.36 17.04
CA ALA A 45 -1.85 -2.13 15.83
C ALA A 45 -2.81 -3.33 15.72
N PRO A 46 -4.12 -3.13 15.51
CA PRO A 46 -5.06 -4.23 15.52
C PRO A 46 -4.78 -5.19 14.36
N ALA A 47 -4.89 -6.49 14.63
CA ALA A 47 -4.64 -7.54 13.65
C ALA A 47 -5.80 -7.67 12.65
N ILE A 48 -5.45 -7.96 11.41
CA ILE A 48 -6.35 -8.41 10.36
C ILE A 48 -6.16 -9.92 10.25
N ASP A 49 -7.24 -10.67 10.44
CA ASP A 49 -7.25 -12.11 10.25
C ASP A 49 -8.10 -12.52 9.05
N TYR A 50 -7.71 -13.62 8.42
CA TYR A 50 -8.29 -14.10 7.18
C TYR A 50 -8.89 -15.48 7.42
N GLU A 51 -10.22 -15.58 7.38
CA GLU A 51 -10.94 -16.84 7.61
C GLU A 51 -10.54 -17.93 6.59
N HIS A 52 -10.24 -17.54 5.35
CA HIS A 52 -10.04 -18.47 4.23
C HIS A 52 -8.61 -18.49 3.65
N GLY A 53 -7.62 -18.09 4.46
CA GLY A 53 -6.20 -18.17 4.09
C GLY A 53 -5.53 -16.81 3.88
N ARG A 54 -4.33 -16.67 4.44
CA ARG A 54 -3.64 -15.39 4.65
C ARG A 54 -2.73 -14.94 3.48
N SER A 55 -2.27 -15.88 2.64
CA SER A 55 -1.23 -15.73 1.60
C SER A 55 -1.40 -14.53 0.63
N ILE A 56 -1.81 -14.75 -0.63
CA ILE A 56 -1.93 -13.71 -1.66
C ILE A 56 -2.94 -12.64 -1.25
N ALA A 57 -4.00 -13.04 -0.57
CA ALA A 57 -5.04 -12.14 -0.08
C ALA A 57 -4.47 -10.99 0.76
N SER A 58 -3.54 -11.26 1.65
CA SER A 58 -2.91 -10.20 2.46
C SER A 58 -2.06 -9.25 1.64
N ALA A 59 -1.31 -9.73 0.65
CA ALA A 59 -0.54 -8.86 -0.23
C ALA A 59 -1.46 -7.91 -1.02
N LEU A 60 -2.59 -8.42 -1.51
CA LEU A 60 -3.59 -7.64 -2.24
C LEU A 60 -4.27 -6.60 -1.36
N VAL A 61 -4.76 -7.02 -0.17
CA VAL A 61 -5.39 -6.12 0.80
C VAL A 61 -4.39 -5.09 1.32
N SER A 62 -3.15 -5.51 1.61
CA SER A 62 -2.09 -4.63 2.07
C SER A 62 -1.75 -3.56 1.03
N ALA A 63 -1.58 -3.95 -0.22
CA ALA A 63 -1.31 -3.03 -1.30
C ALA A 63 -2.47 -2.05 -1.52
N ASN A 64 -3.71 -2.53 -1.46
CA ASN A 64 -4.88 -1.69 -1.65
C ASN A 64 -5.03 -0.65 -0.54
N MET A 65 -5.02 -1.10 0.72
CA MET A 65 -5.11 -0.23 1.90
C MET A 65 -3.95 0.77 2.00
N ASN A 66 -2.80 0.49 1.40
CA ASN A 66 -1.69 1.43 1.31
C ASN A 66 -1.69 2.28 0.03
N SER A 67 -2.70 2.20 -0.84
CA SER A 67 -2.80 3.03 -2.04
C SER A 67 -3.35 4.44 -1.74
N LEU A 68 -2.87 5.44 -2.48
CA LEU A 68 -3.33 6.83 -2.35
C LEU A 68 -4.82 7.01 -2.71
N PRO A 69 -5.38 6.38 -3.76
CA PRO A 69 -6.83 6.47 -4.02
C PRO A 69 -7.69 6.01 -2.84
N LEU A 70 -7.34 4.89 -2.19
CA LEU A 70 -8.08 4.40 -1.03
C LEU A 70 -7.81 5.24 0.23
N ASP A 71 -6.58 5.73 0.43
CA ASP A 71 -6.24 6.65 1.52
C ASP A 71 -7.07 7.93 1.43
N TRP A 72 -7.24 8.48 0.22
CA TRP A 72 -8.08 9.64 -0.04
C TRP A 72 -9.53 9.39 0.33
N ALA A 73 -10.10 8.24 -0.07
CA ALA A 73 -11.47 7.87 0.31
C ALA A 73 -11.60 7.71 1.84
N ALA A 74 -10.61 7.10 2.51
CA ALA A 74 -10.62 6.87 3.95
C ALA A 74 -10.63 8.17 4.77
N ARG A 75 -10.04 9.26 4.26
CA ARG A 75 -10.03 10.58 4.92
C ARG A 75 -11.42 11.13 5.22
N PHE A 76 -12.40 10.82 4.37
CA PHE A 76 -13.79 11.27 4.57
C PHE A 76 -14.52 10.45 5.64
N SER A 77 -14.03 9.26 5.97
CA SER A 77 -14.65 8.39 6.98
C SER A 77 -14.02 8.55 8.37
N VAL A 78 -12.78 9.04 8.45
CA VAL A 78 -12.07 9.24 9.73
C VAL A 78 -12.39 10.62 10.31
N GLY A 79 -13.28 10.66 11.31
CA GLY A 79 -13.66 11.90 12.01
C GLY A 79 -12.81 12.29 13.23
N GLY A 80 -11.81 11.48 13.61
CA GLY A 80 -11.03 11.67 14.83
C GLY A 80 -9.59 11.19 14.70
N VAL A 81 -8.99 10.76 15.82
CA VAL A 81 -7.58 10.30 15.89
C VAL A 81 -7.42 8.76 15.81
N HIS A 82 -8.49 8.03 15.49
CA HIS A 82 -8.53 6.58 15.46
C HIS A 82 -9.14 6.04 14.17
N MET A 83 -8.48 5.06 13.56
CA MET A 83 -8.99 4.18 12.51
C MET A 83 -9.75 3.02 13.18
N ASN A 84 -10.94 3.29 13.67
CA ASN A 84 -11.74 2.26 14.34
C ASN A 84 -12.20 1.16 13.38
N PHE A 85 -12.48 -0.05 13.92
CA PHE A 85 -12.96 -1.18 13.13
C PHE A 85 -14.21 -0.88 12.30
N PHE A 86 -15.15 -0.06 12.79
CA PHE A 86 -16.34 0.30 12.03
C PHE A 86 -16.02 1.16 10.80
N VAL A 87 -14.99 2.01 10.88
CA VAL A 87 -14.48 2.78 9.73
C VAL A 87 -13.80 1.84 8.74
N LEU A 88 -12.89 0.99 9.23
CA LEU A 88 -12.16 0.05 8.39
C LEU A 88 -13.09 -0.95 7.66
N LYS A 89 -14.22 -1.31 8.26
CA LYS A 89 -15.23 -2.18 7.63
C LYS A 89 -16.07 -1.48 6.56
N GLN A 90 -15.98 -0.16 6.45
CA GLN A 90 -16.77 0.66 5.51
C GLN A 90 -15.93 1.22 4.35
N ILE A 91 -14.59 1.20 4.45
CA ILE A 91 -13.73 1.68 3.36
C ILE A 91 -13.84 0.76 2.13
N PRO A 92 -13.77 1.33 0.90
CA PRO A 92 -14.03 0.59 -0.34
C PRO A 92 -12.82 -0.26 -0.77
N VAL A 93 -12.47 -1.28 0.02
CA VAL A 93 -11.49 -2.30 -0.38
C VAL A 93 -12.08 -3.13 -1.51
N LEU A 94 -11.32 -3.31 -2.59
CA LEU A 94 -11.77 -4.04 -3.78
C LEU A 94 -12.02 -5.52 -3.44
N PRO A 95 -13.12 -6.11 -3.97
CA PRO A 95 -13.43 -7.51 -3.72
C PRO A 95 -12.47 -8.47 -4.45
N PRO A 96 -12.33 -9.72 -3.99
CA PRO A 96 -11.34 -10.67 -4.51
C PRO A 96 -11.40 -10.92 -6.04
N ASP A 97 -12.59 -10.93 -6.61
CA ASP A 97 -12.83 -11.17 -8.04
C ASP A 97 -12.23 -10.08 -8.94
N MET A 98 -12.13 -8.84 -8.45
CA MET A 98 -11.53 -7.74 -9.20
C MET A 98 -10.05 -8.00 -9.49
N TYR A 99 -9.32 -8.68 -8.61
CA TYR A 99 -7.90 -8.97 -8.81
C TYR A 99 -7.65 -10.06 -9.88
N LEU A 100 -8.69 -10.82 -10.24
CA LEU A 100 -8.67 -11.83 -11.29
C LEU A 100 -9.11 -11.29 -12.65
N LYS A 101 -9.38 -9.98 -12.76
CA LYS A 101 -9.67 -9.33 -14.05
C LYS A 101 -8.37 -8.97 -14.76
N ASN A 102 -8.43 -8.96 -16.09
CA ASN A 102 -7.35 -8.42 -16.91
C ASN A 102 -7.30 -6.90 -16.77
N SER A 103 -6.08 -6.40 -16.61
CA SER A 103 -5.74 -5.00 -16.78
C SER A 103 -5.66 -4.63 -18.27
N ALA A 104 -5.53 -3.34 -18.56
CA ALA A 104 -5.39 -2.83 -19.93
C ALA A 104 -4.15 -3.39 -20.68
N CYS A 105 -3.13 -3.87 -19.95
CA CYS A 105 -1.94 -4.50 -20.56
C CYS A 105 -2.07 -6.01 -20.79
N GLY A 106 -3.27 -6.57 -20.63
CA GLY A 106 -3.54 -8.00 -20.88
C GLY A 106 -3.07 -8.95 -19.77
N ARG A 107 -2.55 -8.43 -18.66
CA ARG A 107 -2.17 -9.20 -17.47
C ARG A 107 -3.24 -9.12 -16.40
N LEU A 108 -3.37 -10.16 -15.58
CA LEU A 108 -4.24 -10.12 -14.41
C LEU A 108 -3.72 -9.09 -13.39
N TYR A 109 -4.61 -8.37 -12.70
CA TYR A 109 -4.18 -7.41 -11.66
C TYR A 109 -3.35 -8.08 -10.56
N VAL A 110 -3.68 -9.31 -10.16
CA VAL A 110 -2.89 -10.08 -9.18
C VAL A 110 -1.43 -10.22 -9.60
N GLU A 111 -1.14 -10.40 -10.89
CA GLU A 111 0.23 -10.51 -11.41
C GLU A 111 1.00 -9.19 -11.39
N LEU A 112 0.28 -8.06 -11.45
CA LEU A 112 0.87 -6.75 -11.32
C LEU A 112 1.13 -6.40 -9.84
N ILE A 113 0.19 -6.71 -8.96
CA ILE A 113 0.21 -6.24 -7.57
C ILE A 113 1.13 -7.09 -6.68
N VAL A 114 1.02 -8.42 -6.74
CA VAL A 114 1.71 -9.32 -5.79
C VAL A 114 3.24 -9.15 -5.83
N PRO A 115 3.91 -9.09 -7.00
CA PRO A 115 5.37 -8.91 -7.04
C PRO A 115 5.82 -7.57 -6.42
N ARG A 116 5.04 -6.51 -6.61
CA ARG A 116 5.32 -5.17 -6.08
C ARG A 116 5.12 -5.12 -4.57
N ALA A 117 4.01 -5.67 -4.08
CA ALA A 117 3.70 -5.78 -2.67
C ALA A 117 4.73 -6.63 -1.91
N LEU A 118 5.15 -7.75 -2.51
CA LEU A 118 6.23 -8.60 -2.01
C LEU A 118 7.54 -7.81 -1.86
N GLN A 119 7.98 -7.12 -2.91
CA GLN A 119 9.24 -6.36 -2.89
C GLN A 119 9.20 -5.21 -1.86
N LEU A 120 8.05 -4.57 -1.68
CA LEU A 120 7.88 -3.51 -0.70
C LEU A 120 7.85 -4.02 0.75
N SER A 121 7.32 -5.23 0.98
CA SER A 121 7.14 -5.80 2.31
C SER A 121 8.34 -6.64 2.77
N TYR A 122 8.96 -7.44 1.90
CA TYR A 122 10.03 -8.37 2.28
C TYR A 122 11.43 -7.72 2.28
N ALA A 123 11.68 -6.87 3.27
CA ALA A 123 12.96 -6.17 3.46
C ALA A 123 13.84 -6.76 4.58
N SER A 124 13.35 -7.78 5.31
CA SER A 124 14.05 -8.45 6.40
C SER A 124 13.68 -9.93 6.45
N GLU A 125 14.62 -10.78 6.88
CA GLU A 125 14.43 -12.23 7.09
C GLU A 125 13.28 -12.55 8.06
N GLU A 126 12.93 -11.62 8.95
CA GLU A 126 11.80 -11.80 9.87
C GLU A 126 10.44 -11.92 9.15
N LEU A 127 10.37 -11.50 7.88
CA LEU A 127 9.20 -11.64 7.02
C LEU A 127 9.35 -12.76 5.98
N ALA A 128 10.30 -13.69 6.15
CA ALA A 128 10.49 -14.82 5.25
C ALA A 128 9.22 -15.68 5.11
N GLY A 129 8.44 -15.85 6.16
CA GLY A 129 7.15 -16.56 6.14
C GLY A 129 6.16 -15.91 5.18
N PHE A 130 6.05 -14.57 5.22
CA PHE A 130 5.20 -13.82 4.29
C PHE A 130 5.67 -14.02 2.85
N ALA A 131 6.97 -13.94 2.60
CA ALA A 131 7.53 -14.13 1.27
C ALA A 131 7.30 -15.55 0.74
N ARG A 132 7.48 -16.57 1.59
CA ARG A 132 7.21 -17.98 1.26
C ARG A 132 5.75 -18.24 0.95
N ASP A 133 4.83 -17.63 1.70
CA ASP A 133 3.39 -17.73 1.43
C ASP A 133 3.02 -17.14 0.07
N LEU A 134 3.80 -16.19 -0.46
CA LEU A 134 3.68 -15.65 -1.82
C LEU A 134 4.49 -16.44 -2.87
N GLY A 135 5.10 -17.56 -2.49
CA GLY A 135 5.89 -18.41 -3.39
C GLY A 135 7.34 -17.95 -3.60
N TYR A 136 7.82 -16.94 -2.88
CA TYR A 136 9.20 -16.44 -2.99
C TYR A 136 10.14 -17.11 -1.99
N LYS A 137 11.27 -17.61 -2.49
CA LYS A 137 12.29 -18.33 -1.69
C LYS A 137 13.66 -17.65 -1.69
N GLY A 138 13.77 -16.46 -2.27
CA GLY A 138 15.01 -15.70 -2.32
C GLY A 138 15.30 -14.94 -1.03
N PRO A 139 16.45 -14.25 -0.96
CA PRO A 139 16.77 -13.37 0.17
C PRO A 139 15.85 -12.12 0.17
N PRO A 140 15.75 -11.41 1.30
CA PRO A 140 15.07 -10.13 1.39
C PRO A 140 15.58 -9.13 0.35
N PHE A 141 14.68 -8.27 -0.12
CA PHE A 141 15.04 -7.24 -1.09
C PHE A 141 15.85 -6.14 -0.39
N PRO A 142 16.98 -5.70 -0.97
CA PRO A 142 17.78 -4.63 -0.39
C PRO A 142 16.98 -3.33 -0.36
N TRP A 143 17.21 -2.52 0.68
CA TRP A 143 16.55 -1.23 0.82
C TRP A 143 17.05 -0.25 -0.24
N ASN A 144 16.15 0.18 -1.13
CA ASN A 144 16.41 1.19 -2.14
C ASN A 144 15.24 2.18 -2.19
N GLU A 145 15.43 3.40 -1.68
CA GLU A 145 14.37 4.40 -1.56
C GLU A 145 13.73 4.71 -2.92
N HIS A 146 14.53 4.87 -3.98
CA HIS A 146 14.03 5.18 -5.31
C HIS A 146 13.15 4.06 -5.88
N ARG A 147 13.63 2.81 -5.84
CA ARG A 147 12.86 1.66 -6.32
C ARG A 147 11.56 1.48 -5.54
N ARG A 148 11.60 1.66 -4.22
CA ARG A 148 10.41 1.58 -3.37
C ARG A 148 9.39 2.65 -3.76
N HIS A 149 9.82 3.87 -3.99
CA HIS A 149 8.95 4.95 -4.44
C HIS A 149 8.32 4.63 -5.81
N CYS A 150 9.10 4.16 -6.79
CA CYS A 150 8.56 3.70 -8.07
C CYS A 150 7.49 2.62 -7.91
N LEU A 151 7.76 1.58 -7.11
CA LEU A 151 6.80 0.49 -6.86
C LEU A 151 5.52 0.98 -6.18
N GLN A 152 5.63 1.90 -5.23
CA GLN A 152 4.47 2.53 -4.58
C GLN A 152 3.64 3.30 -5.60
N SER A 153 4.28 4.13 -6.43
CA SER A 153 3.60 4.89 -7.47
C SER A 153 2.94 4.01 -8.53
N GLU A 154 3.57 2.89 -8.89
CA GLU A 154 2.98 1.89 -9.78
C GLU A 154 1.74 1.25 -9.16
N LEU A 155 1.77 0.89 -7.87
CA LEU A 155 0.61 0.36 -7.16
C LEU A 155 -0.52 1.39 -7.10
N ASP A 156 -0.22 2.65 -6.79
CA ASP A 156 -1.21 3.73 -6.76
C ASP A 156 -1.92 3.88 -8.11
N ALA A 157 -1.17 3.83 -9.22
CA ALA A 157 -1.72 3.88 -10.56
C ALA A 157 -2.56 2.64 -10.91
N ILE A 158 -2.11 1.44 -10.51
CA ILE A 158 -2.87 0.20 -10.70
C ILE A 158 -4.21 0.28 -9.96
N PHE A 159 -4.20 0.70 -8.70
CA PHE A 159 -5.43 0.84 -7.92
C PHE A 159 -6.34 1.93 -8.47
N ALA A 160 -5.79 3.07 -8.91
CA ALA A 160 -6.58 4.11 -9.57
C ALA A 160 -7.33 3.56 -10.78
N HIS A 161 -6.68 2.74 -11.61
CA HIS A 161 -7.31 2.08 -12.74
C HIS A 161 -8.36 1.04 -12.30
N MET A 162 -8.09 0.25 -11.27
CA MET A 162 -9.07 -0.71 -10.73
C MET A 162 -10.31 -0.04 -10.12
N TYR A 163 -10.15 1.16 -9.55
CA TYR A 163 -11.25 1.99 -9.05
C TYR A 163 -12.00 2.71 -10.17
N GLY A 164 -11.57 2.60 -11.43
CA GLY A 164 -12.23 3.23 -12.57
C GLY A 164 -12.03 4.75 -12.62
N LEU A 165 -10.98 5.28 -11.98
CA LEU A 165 -10.69 6.70 -12.00
C LEU A 165 -10.26 7.14 -13.40
N SER A 166 -10.69 8.34 -13.81
CA SER A 166 -10.11 8.99 -14.97
C SER A 166 -8.78 9.65 -14.61
N ARG A 167 -8.00 10.02 -15.63
CA ARG A 167 -6.75 10.77 -15.46
C ARG A 167 -6.97 12.09 -14.68
N PRO A 168 -7.99 12.92 -15.01
CA PRO A 168 -8.33 14.11 -14.21
C PRO A 168 -8.74 13.81 -12.76
N ASP A 169 -9.49 12.72 -12.51
CA ASP A 169 -9.86 12.35 -11.14
C ASP A 169 -8.63 11.99 -10.31
N LEU A 170 -7.68 11.28 -10.90
CA LEU A 170 -6.42 10.92 -10.24
C LEU A 170 -5.56 12.16 -9.97
N GLU A 171 -5.48 13.11 -10.90
CA GLU A 171 -4.79 14.39 -10.70
C GLU A 171 -5.43 15.17 -9.54
N TRP A 172 -6.76 15.21 -9.46
CA TRP A 172 -7.49 15.82 -8.35
C TRP A 172 -7.20 15.12 -7.02
N ILE A 173 -7.21 13.79 -7.00
CA ILE A 173 -6.88 13.03 -5.79
C ILE A 173 -5.44 13.30 -5.34
N LEU A 174 -4.48 13.39 -6.25
CA LEU A 174 -3.07 13.58 -5.91
C LEU A 174 -2.75 15.01 -5.48
N ASP A 175 -3.39 16.01 -6.09
CA ASP A 175 -3.02 17.41 -5.92
C ASP A 175 -4.17 18.38 -6.28
N ALA A 176 -5.34 18.19 -5.69
CA ALA A 176 -6.46 19.11 -5.85
C ALA A 176 -6.06 20.56 -5.49
N THR A 177 -6.52 21.50 -6.31
CA THR A 177 -6.23 22.93 -6.15
C THR A 177 -6.78 23.46 -4.82
N PRO A 178 -6.08 24.41 -4.17
CA PRO A 178 -6.54 25.02 -2.92
C PRO A 178 -7.99 25.54 -2.99
N PRO A 179 -8.75 25.47 -1.89
CA PRO A 179 -8.30 25.16 -0.53
C PRO A 179 -8.17 23.66 -0.20
N GLY A 180 -8.59 22.76 -1.10
CA GLY A 180 -8.70 21.33 -0.83
C GLY A 180 -7.55 20.52 -1.40
N SER A 181 -6.33 20.63 -0.84
CA SER A 181 -5.25 19.69 -1.20
C SER A 181 -5.45 18.37 -0.45
N SER A 182 -5.46 17.25 -1.17
CA SER A 182 -5.62 15.90 -0.62
C SER A 182 -4.41 15.42 0.21
N PHE A 183 -3.19 15.67 -0.29
CA PHE A 183 -1.93 15.22 0.33
C PHE A 183 -0.93 16.38 0.53
N PRO A 184 -1.30 17.47 1.23
CA PRO A 184 -0.49 18.67 1.31
C PRO A 184 0.85 18.43 2.01
N SER A 185 0.87 17.63 3.07
CA SER A 185 2.09 17.30 3.82
C SER A 185 3.09 16.50 2.97
N LEU A 186 2.59 15.51 2.22
CA LEU A 186 3.41 14.71 1.29
C LEU A 186 4.02 15.59 0.21
N LYS A 187 3.19 16.40 -0.47
CA LYS A 187 3.66 17.30 -1.53
C LYS A 187 4.69 18.30 -1.01
N GLN A 188 4.43 18.94 0.14
CA GLN A 188 5.38 19.87 0.74
C GLN A 188 6.70 19.20 1.15
N TYR A 189 6.64 17.97 1.67
CA TYR A 189 7.83 17.18 2.00
C TYR A 189 8.67 16.90 0.75
N GLU A 190 8.05 16.43 -0.34
CA GLU A 190 8.76 16.14 -1.58
C GLU A 190 9.32 17.40 -2.25
N LEU A 191 8.57 18.51 -2.26
CA LEU A 191 9.06 19.79 -2.77
C LEU A 191 10.31 20.26 -2.00
N ARG A 192 10.34 20.10 -0.67
CA ARG A 192 11.52 20.45 0.14
C ARG A 192 12.71 19.52 -0.11
N ARG A 193 12.46 18.22 -0.25
CA ARG A 193 13.54 17.20 -0.35
C ARG A 193 14.09 17.05 -1.77
N PHE A 194 13.24 17.17 -2.79
CA PHE A 194 13.55 16.85 -4.18
C PHE A 194 13.34 18.02 -5.14
N GLY A 195 12.71 19.11 -4.71
CA GLY A 195 12.40 20.26 -5.57
C GLY A 195 11.21 20.02 -6.52
N GLU A 196 10.56 18.85 -6.46
CA GLU A 196 9.40 18.49 -7.29
C GLU A 196 8.44 17.57 -6.52
N TYR A 197 7.19 17.47 -6.99
CA TYR A 197 6.20 16.50 -6.50
C TYR A 197 6.35 15.17 -7.26
N ARG A 198 7.31 14.34 -6.84
CA ARG A 198 7.67 13.08 -7.48
C ARG A 198 6.54 12.07 -7.48
N THR A 199 5.83 11.94 -6.37
CA THR A 199 4.66 11.05 -6.26
C THR A 199 3.68 11.35 -7.39
N GLY A 200 3.28 12.62 -7.54
CA GLY A 200 2.37 13.04 -8.60
C GLY A 200 2.89 12.66 -9.98
N ARG A 201 4.14 13.03 -10.29
CA ARG A 201 4.76 12.72 -11.59
C ARG A 201 4.80 11.21 -11.88
N PHE A 202 5.17 10.40 -10.90
CA PHE A 202 5.42 8.97 -11.08
C PHE A 202 4.12 8.17 -11.17
N VAL A 203 3.12 8.51 -10.33
CA VAL A 203 1.80 7.88 -10.35
C VAL A 203 1.11 8.16 -11.68
N LEU A 204 1.12 9.41 -12.13
CA LEU A 204 0.51 9.80 -13.39
C LEU A 204 1.21 9.17 -14.61
N HIS A 205 2.55 9.06 -14.57
CA HIS A 205 3.31 8.34 -15.59
C HIS A 205 2.94 6.85 -15.67
N ALA A 206 2.89 6.16 -14.53
CA ALA A 206 2.46 4.76 -14.46
C ALA A 206 1.02 4.59 -14.96
N PHE A 207 0.13 5.51 -14.60
CA PHE A 207 -1.26 5.49 -15.01
C PHE A 207 -1.41 5.62 -16.53
N ASP A 208 -0.71 6.56 -17.16
CA ASP A 208 -0.69 6.69 -18.63
C ASP A 208 -0.17 5.43 -19.32
N SER A 209 0.85 4.80 -18.74
CA SER A 209 1.43 3.57 -19.28
C SER A 209 0.40 2.45 -19.29
N ILE A 210 -0.35 2.29 -18.20
CA ILE A 210 -1.47 1.33 -18.12
C ILE A 210 -2.54 1.66 -19.15
N GLN A 211 -2.95 2.94 -19.27
CA GLN A 211 -3.99 3.35 -20.23
C GLN A 211 -3.59 3.07 -21.68
N ARG A 212 -2.29 3.13 -22.00
CA ARG A 212 -1.74 2.76 -23.32
C ARG A 212 -1.58 1.26 -23.53
N GLY A 213 -1.89 0.44 -22.54
CA GLY A 213 -1.80 -1.01 -22.60
C GLY A 213 -0.42 -1.58 -22.22
N PHE A 214 0.41 -0.82 -21.52
CA PHE A 214 1.71 -1.28 -21.03
C PHE A 214 1.68 -1.56 -19.53
N ALA A 215 2.38 -2.61 -19.10
CA ALA A 215 2.62 -2.80 -17.67
C ALA A 215 3.57 -1.70 -17.19
N PRO A 216 3.28 -1.00 -16.07
CA PRO A 216 4.08 0.14 -15.66
C PRO A 216 5.44 -0.34 -15.12
N ASP A 217 6.54 0.34 -15.48
CA ASP A 217 7.88 0.13 -14.91
C ASP A 217 8.59 1.47 -14.75
N VAL A 218 8.11 2.23 -13.76
CA VAL A 218 8.55 3.61 -13.51
C VAL A 218 10.05 3.68 -13.24
N PHE A 219 10.62 2.65 -12.61
CA PHE A 219 12.05 2.63 -12.31
C PHE A 219 12.93 2.56 -13.56
N ALA A 220 12.48 1.87 -14.61
CA ALA A 220 13.18 1.79 -15.88
C ALA A 220 12.95 3.05 -16.74
N GLU A 221 11.75 3.61 -16.66
CA GLU A 221 11.27 4.68 -17.55
C GLU A 221 11.60 6.08 -17.04
N VAL A 222 11.69 6.27 -15.73
CA VAL A 222 11.86 7.57 -15.10
C VAL A 222 13.17 7.64 -14.33
N ARG A 223 14.00 8.63 -14.65
CA ARG A 223 15.24 8.89 -13.90
C ARG A 223 14.92 9.41 -12.50
N GLY A 224 15.67 8.88 -11.54
CA GLY A 224 15.51 9.15 -10.12
C GLY A 224 16.06 10.48 -9.65
#